data_AF-A0A2V5UW70-F1
#
_entry.id   AF-A0A2V5UW70-F1
#
_cell.length_a   1.000
_cell.length_b   1.000
_cell.length_c   1.000
_cell.angle_alpha   90.00
_cell.angle_beta   90.00
_cell.angle_gamma   90.00
#
_symmetry.space_group_name_H-M   'P 1'
#
loop_
_entity.id
_entity.type
_entity.pdbx_description
1 polymer ?
#
loop_
_entity_poly.entity_id
_entity_poly.type
_entity_poly.pdbx_seq_one_letter_code
_entity_poly.pdbx_strand_id
1 'polypeptide(L)' 'MKYWEIIADNLSKAGWSWGCVSAVDSDGRTIWIADAHRGNGKRFVGRGEEKLTAFIELESVIRGRQDRTV' A
#
# COMPACT_ATOMS: atom_id res chain seq x y z
N MET A 1 -3.47 4.10 -18.36
CA MET A 1 -3.60 4.38 -16.91
C MET A 1 -3.49 3.05 -16.19
N LYS A 2 -2.47 2.87 -15.35
CA LYS A 2 -2.31 1.62 -14.58
C LYS A 2 -3.13 1.75 -13.29
N TYR A 3 -3.85 0.69 -12.91
CA TYR A 3 -4.79 0.76 -11.78
C TYR A 3 -4.13 1.13 -10.44
N TRP A 4 -2.86 0.77 -10.24
CA TRP A 4 -2.11 1.14 -9.03
C TRP A 4 -1.83 2.66 -8.93
N GLU A 5 -1.77 3.38 -10.06
CA GLU A 5 -1.59 4.84 -10.08
C GLU A 5 -2.83 5.54 -9.53
N ILE A 6 -4.02 4.99 -9.78
CA ILE A 6 -5.29 5.49 -9.24
C ILE A 6 -5.31 5.32 -7.71
N ILE A 7 -4.88 4.17 -7.21
CA ILE A 7 -4.80 3.90 -5.77
C ILE A 7 -3.80 4.87 -5.12
N ALA A 8 -2.61 5.01 -5.70
CA ALA A 8 -1.58 5.94 -5.23
C ALA A 8 -2.06 7.40 -5.19
N ASP A 9 -2.77 7.85 -6.22
CA ASP A 9 -3.36 9.19 -6.28
C ASP A 9 -4.43 9.38 -5.18
N ASN A 10 -5.29 8.39 -4.97
CA ASN A 10 -6.28 8.42 -3.89
C ASN A 10 -5.64 8.46 -2.50
N LEU A 11 -4.54 7.75 -2.28
CA LEU A 11 -3.76 7.82 -1.04
C LEU A 11 -3.24 9.23 -0.80
N SER A 12 -2.61 9.84 -1.81
CA SER A 12 -2.12 11.23 -1.75
C SER A 12 -3.26 12.21 -1.43
N LYS A 13 -4.41 12.09 -2.11
CA LYS A 13 -5.60 12.92 -1.88
C LYS A 13 -6.17 12.75 -0.46
N ALA A 14 -6.07 11.56 0.11
CA ALA A 14 -6.48 11.28 1.50
C ALA A 14 -5.43 11.72 2.55
N GLY A 15 -4.35 12.37 2.13
CA GLY A 15 -3.29 12.89 3.00
C GLY A 15 -2.30 11.83 3.48
N TRP A 16 -2.18 10.72 2.75
CA TRP A 16 -1.13 9.72 2.96
C TRP A 16 0.08 10.03 2.09
N SER A 17 1.27 9.88 2.66
CA SER A 17 2.50 9.72 1.90
C SER A 17 2.70 8.23 1.64
N TRP A 18 3.16 7.86 0.44
CA TRP A 18 3.30 6.46 0.05
C TRP A 18 4.62 6.18 -0.66
N GLY A 19 5.04 4.92 -0.59
CA GLY A 19 6.22 4.37 -1.26
C GLY A 19 5.93 3.00 -1.83
N CYS A 20 6.72 2.58 -2.83
CA CYS A 20 6.64 1.22 -3.35
C CYS A 20 8.01 0.76 -3.83
N VAL A 21 8.43 -0.41 -3.37
CA VAL A 21 9.70 -1.06 -3.71
C VAL A 21 9.46 -2.51 -4.11
N SER A 22 10.36 -3.05 -4.93
CA SER A 22 10.43 -4.50 -5.17
C SER A 22 11.54 -5.11 -4.31
N ALA A 23 11.33 -6.36 -3.88
CA ALA A 23 12.31 -7.17 -3.17
C ALA A 23 12.28 -8.60 -3.70
N VAL A 24 13.35 -9.35 -3.48
CA VAL A 24 13.38 -10.79 -3.75
C VAL A 24 13.21 -11.53 -2.43
N ASP A 25 12.25 -12.45 -2.36
CA ASP A 25 12.01 -13.26 -1.17
C ASP A 25 12.99 -14.45 -1.06
N SER A 26 12.87 -15.26 0.01
CA SER A 26 13.74 -16.42 0.25
C SER A 26 13.62 -17.50 -0.82
N ASP A 27 12.52 -17.52 -1.59
CA ASP A 27 12.25 -18.48 -2.65
C ASP A 27 12.68 -17.93 -4.03
N GLY A 28 13.32 -16.77 -4.07
CA GLY A 28 13.78 -16.12 -5.30
C GLY A 28 12.67 -15.39 -6.07
N ARG A 29 11.47 -15.23 -5.49
CA ARG A 29 10.36 -14.54 -6.16
C ARG A 29 10.48 -13.04 -5.95
N THR A 30 10.18 -12.28 -7.00
CA THR A 30 10.04 -10.83 -6.87
C THR A 30 8.70 -10.52 -6.23
N ILE A 31 8.74 -9.83 -5.09
CA ILE A 31 7.58 -9.30 -4.41
C ILE A 31 7.59 -7.77 -4.46
N TRP A 32 6.42 -7.17 -4.44
CA TRP A 32 6.22 -5.74 -4.30
C TRP A 32 5.75 -5.42 -2.90
N ILE A 33 6.33 -4.38 -2.32
CA ILE A 33 6.00 -3.87 -1.00
C ILE A 33 5.57 -2.42 -1.19
N ALA A 34 4.30 -2.14 -0.96
CA ALA A 34 3.75 -0.79 -0.94
C ALA A 34 3.53 -0.36 0.51
N ASP A 35 3.94 0.84 0.88
CA ASP A 35 3.69 1.38 2.20
C ASP A 35 3.02 2.75 2.14
N ALA A 36 2.22 3.05 3.16
CA ALA A 36 1.62 4.35 3.37
C ALA A 36 1.82 4.78 4.82
N HIS A 37 2.17 6.05 5.02
CA HIS A 37 2.32 6.64 6.33
C HIS A 37 1.68 8.02 6.38
N ARG A 38 1.29 8.43 7.60
CA ARG A 38 0.68 9.73 7.87
C ARG A 38 1.23 10.27 9.19
N GLY A 39 1.33 11.60 9.31
CA GLY A 39 1.95 12.30 10.46
C GLY A 39 1.34 12.02 11.84
N ASN A 40 0.24 11.27 11.92
CA ASN A 40 -0.34 10.77 13.17
C ASN A 40 0.30 9.45 13.66
N GLY A 41 1.44 9.06 13.10
CA GLY A 41 2.15 7.81 13.45
C GLY A 41 1.52 6.55 12.85
N LYS A 42 0.47 6.65 12.05
CA LYS A 42 -0.11 5.48 11.35
C LYS A 42 0.77 5.09 10.18
N ARG A 43 1.12 3.81 10.09
CA ARG A 43 1.81 3.19 8.96
C ARG A 43 1.15 1.88 8.59
N PHE A 44 0.93 1.68 7.30
CA PHE A 44 0.38 0.46 6.73
C PHE A 44 1.26 -0.04 5.59
N VAL A 45 1.24 -1.36 5.38
CA VAL A 45 2.06 -2.03 4.36
C VAL A 45 1.18 -3.06 3.66
N GLY A 46 1.20 -3.06 2.33
CA GLY A 46 0.65 -4.10 1.47
C GLY A 46 1.75 -4.83 0.74
N ARG A 47 1.57 -6.14 0.50
CA ARG A 47 2.53 -7.00 -0.21
C ARG A 47 1.80 -7.76 -1.30
N GLY A 48 2.49 -8.01 -2.41
CA GLY A 48 1.94 -8.82 -3.50
C GLY A 48 2.99 -9.18 -4.53
N GLU A 49 2.74 -10.23 -5.31
CA GLU A 49 3.63 -10.67 -6.40
C GLU A 49 3.65 -9.64 -7.55
N GLU A 50 2.59 -8.86 -7.69
CA GLU A 50 2.50 -7.73 -8.62
C GLU A 50 2.39 -6.41 -7.86
N LYS A 51 2.92 -5.34 -8.47
CA LYS A 51 2.82 -3.98 -7.93
C LYS A 51 1.37 -3.60 -7.64
N LEU A 52 0.45 -3.95 -8.54
CA LEU A 52 -0.98 -3.68 -8.36
C LEU A 52 -1.55 -4.37 -7.11
N THR A 53 -1.25 -5.65 -6.94
CA THR A 53 -1.71 -6.45 -5.79
C THR A 53 -1.21 -5.87 -4.47
N ALA A 54 0.05 -5.39 -4.41
CA ALA A 54 0.57 -4.72 -3.22
C ALA A 54 -0.22 -3.44 -2.86
N PHE A 55 -0.65 -2.66 -3.86
CA PHE A 55 -1.47 -1.46 -3.63
C PHE A 55 -2.93 -1.80 -3.25
N ILE A 56 -3.53 -2.83 -3.82
CA ILE A 56 -4.87 -3.31 -3.44
C ILE A 56 -4.88 -3.78 -1.97
N GLU A 57 -3.85 -4.53 -1.58
CA GLU A 57 -3.70 -4.99 -0.20
C GLU A 57 -3.51 -3.80 0.77
N LEU A 58 -2.65 -2.85 0.41
CA LEU A 58 -2.43 -1.63 1.19
C LEU A 58 -3.72 -0.84 1.40
N GLU A 59 -4.50 -0.63 0.32
CA GLU A 59 -5.78 0.07 0.38
C GLU A 59 -6.80 -0.68 1.27
N SER A 60 -6.86 -2.00 1.16
CA SER A 60 -7.74 -2.85 1.96
C SER A 60 -7.44 -2.74 3.45
N VAL A 61 -6.14 -2.78 3.83
CA VAL A 61 -5.71 -2.62 5.22
C VAL A 61 -6.06 -1.24 5.76
N ILE A 62 -5.85 -0.17 4.98
CA ILE A 62 -6.20 1.20 5.40
C ILE A 62 -7.70 1.32 5.63
N ARG A 63 -8.52 0.87 4.68
CA ARG A 63 -9.99 0.93 4.76
C ARG A 63 -10.51 0.15 5.97
N GLY A 64 -10.06 -1.09 6.17
CA GLY A 64 -10.50 -1.93 7.30
C GLY A 64 -10.04 -1.43 8.68
N ARG A 65 -9.00 -0.58 8.75
CA ARG A 65 -8.50 0.01 10.00
C ARG A 65 -9.11 1.37 10.31
N GLN A 66 -9.54 2.12 9.29
CA GLN A 66 -10.30 3.37 9.50
C GLN A 66 -11.70 3.10 10.07
N ASP A 67 -12.31 1.97 9.72
CA ASP A 67 -13.63 1.56 10.20
C ASP A 67 -13.66 1.08 11.67
N ARG A 68 -12.49 0.88 12.29
CA ARG A 68 -12.36 0.38 13.68
C ARG A 68 -12.11 1.48 14.72
N THR A 69 -12.15 2.75 14.32
CA THR A 69 -12.06 3.89 15.25
C THR A 69 -13.45 4.25 15.75
N VAL A 70 -13.89 3.58 16.82
CA VAL A 70 -15.01 4.00 17.70
C VAL A 70 -14.47 4.72 18.92
#